data_AF-A0A0X3WNR2-F1
#
_entry.id   AF-A0A0X3WNR2-F1
#
_cell.length_a   1.000
_cell.length_b   1.000
_cell.length_c   1.000
_cell.angle_alpha   90.00
_cell.angle_beta   90.00
_cell.angle_gamma   90.00
#
_symmetry.space_group_name_H-M   'P 1'
#
loop_
_entity.id
_entity.type
_entity.pdbx_description
1 polymer ?
#
loop_
_entity_poly.entity_id
_entity_poly.type
_entity_poly.pdbx_seq_one_letter_code
_entity_poly.pdbx_strand_id
1 'polypeptide(L)'
;MKTLIVYAHPEPKSLNGSLKDLAVSTLLNAGHEVRVSDLYAMNWKAVVDAADFGPEASRPLKVALDSGRAFDSGTLTSDVLDEQAKLLCADTIIFQFPLWWYTMPAILKGWVDRVFTYRFAYGVGEHSDTKYGERYGEGTLAGRRALLSVTVGGPESHYGARGINGPIDDLLFPIQHGILYYPGIEVLPPFVLYSADRMTGEDYADVAKAWEQRLLTLESTEPIAFRRQNFGDYEIPSLHLEEGREPAGRTGFGLHVRG
;
A
#
# COMPACT_ATOMS: atom_id res chain seq x y z
N MET A 1 -11.13 10.37 -12.42
CA MET A 1 -11.23 9.17 -11.55
C MET A 1 -11.49 9.56 -10.11
N LYS A 2 -11.76 8.60 -9.22
CA LYS A 2 -11.77 8.79 -7.77
C LYS A 2 -10.42 8.38 -7.19
N THR A 3 -9.74 9.31 -6.53
CA THR A 3 -8.44 9.08 -5.92
C THR A 3 -8.52 9.26 -4.41
N LEU A 4 -8.06 8.26 -3.67
CA LEU A 4 -7.82 8.34 -2.23
C LEU A 4 -6.33 8.61 -1.99
N ILE A 5 -5.99 9.63 -1.22
CA ILE A 5 -4.64 9.89 -0.73
C ILE A 5 -4.60 9.56 0.76
N VAL A 6 -3.84 8.55 1.15
CA VAL A 6 -3.54 8.24 2.55
C VAL A 6 -2.20 8.89 2.90
N TYR A 7 -2.23 9.88 3.79
CA TYR A 7 -1.09 10.74 4.11
C TYR A 7 -0.66 10.55 5.57
N ALA A 8 0.65 10.36 5.77
CA ALA A 8 1.22 10.12 7.09
C ALA A 8 2.45 11.00 7.34
N HIS A 9 2.24 12.24 7.78
CA HIS A 9 3.29 13.08 8.34
C HIS A 9 2.72 14.06 9.38
N PRO A 10 3.38 14.30 10.53
CA PRO A 10 2.82 15.11 11.62
C PRO A 10 2.86 16.63 11.35
N GLU A 11 3.76 17.09 10.50
CA GLU A 11 3.95 18.51 10.16
C GLU A 11 3.32 18.83 8.79
N PRO A 12 2.23 19.62 8.73
CA PRO A 12 1.56 19.99 7.48
C PRO A 12 2.43 20.76 6.49
N LYS A 13 3.41 21.55 6.97
CA LYS A 13 4.35 22.31 6.12
C LYS A 13 5.61 21.53 5.74
N SER A 14 5.63 20.24 5.99
CA SER A 14 6.75 19.36 5.60
C SER A 14 6.84 19.19 4.09
N LEU A 15 7.98 18.68 3.62
CA LEU A 15 8.13 18.24 2.23
C LEU A 15 7.06 17.22 1.82
N ASN A 16 6.70 16.28 2.71
CA ASN A 16 5.61 15.34 2.48
C ASN A 16 4.25 16.06 2.37
N GLY A 17 4.01 17.09 3.19
CA GLY A 17 2.84 17.96 3.11
C GLY A 17 2.75 18.64 1.74
N SER A 18 3.85 19.25 1.29
CA SER A 18 3.93 19.87 -0.04
C SER A 18 3.66 18.89 -1.18
N LEU A 19 4.21 17.68 -1.14
CA LEU A 19 3.95 16.63 -2.14
C LEU A 19 2.49 16.17 -2.15
N LYS A 20 1.86 16.06 -0.97
CA LYS A 20 0.43 15.75 -0.84
C LYS A 20 -0.44 16.88 -1.38
N ASP A 21 -0.13 18.14 -1.07
CA ASP A 21 -0.89 19.28 -1.58
C ASP A 21 -0.76 19.42 -3.10
N LEU A 22 0.44 19.18 -3.63
CA LEU A 22 0.67 19.13 -5.06
C LEU A 22 -0.10 17.98 -5.73
N ALA A 23 -0.17 16.81 -5.10
CA ALA A 23 -0.97 15.69 -5.59
C ALA A 23 -2.47 16.03 -5.65
N VAL A 24 -3.00 16.65 -4.59
CA VAL A 24 -4.40 17.09 -4.54
C VAL A 24 -4.69 18.08 -5.67
N SER A 25 -3.89 19.15 -5.79
CA SER A 25 -4.15 20.19 -6.79
C SER A 25 -4.02 19.67 -8.21
N THR A 26 -2.99 18.87 -8.50
CA THR A 26 -2.74 18.29 -9.84
C THR A 26 -3.90 17.39 -10.27
N LEU A 27 -4.33 16.48 -9.38
CA LEU A 27 -5.39 15.52 -9.71
C LEU A 27 -6.76 16.21 -9.84
N LEU A 28 -7.07 17.18 -8.98
CA LEU A 28 -8.29 17.99 -9.12
C LEU A 28 -8.30 18.75 -10.45
N ASN A 29 -7.17 19.37 -10.84
CA ASN A 29 -7.04 20.07 -12.12
C ASN A 29 -7.14 19.13 -13.32
N ALA A 30 -6.76 17.86 -13.16
CA ALA A 30 -6.94 16.81 -14.15
C ALA A 30 -8.37 16.21 -14.16
N GLY A 31 -9.29 16.71 -13.33
CA GLY A 31 -10.69 16.26 -13.28
C GLY A 31 -10.96 15.05 -12.39
N HIS A 32 -10.07 14.71 -11.46
CA HIS A 32 -10.30 13.66 -10.48
C HIS A 32 -11.18 14.15 -9.31
N GLU A 33 -11.97 13.25 -8.72
CA GLU A 33 -12.48 13.42 -7.35
C GLU A 33 -11.37 12.97 -6.39
N VAL A 34 -10.91 13.84 -5.50
CA VAL A 34 -9.83 13.54 -4.56
C VAL A 34 -10.36 13.53 -3.12
N ARG A 35 -10.08 12.46 -2.39
CA ARG A 35 -10.31 12.35 -0.94
C ARG A 35 -8.98 12.15 -0.24
N VAL A 36 -8.82 12.74 0.94
CA VAL A 36 -7.59 12.63 1.74
C VAL A 36 -7.91 12.04 3.10
N SER A 37 -7.15 11.02 3.49
CA SER A 37 -7.06 10.53 4.86
C SER A 37 -5.72 10.99 5.44
N ASP A 38 -5.72 12.18 6.04
CA ASP A 38 -4.59 12.71 6.79
C ASP A 38 -4.58 12.09 8.19
N LEU A 39 -3.77 11.06 8.37
CA LEU A 39 -3.83 10.22 9.57
C LEU A 39 -3.49 10.99 10.84
N TYR A 40 -2.59 11.98 10.75
CA TYR A 40 -2.23 12.81 11.91
C TYR A 40 -3.32 13.83 12.21
N ALA A 41 -3.88 14.50 11.20
CA ALA A 41 -4.99 15.43 11.41
C ALA A 41 -6.26 14.73 11.92
N MET A 42 -6.47 13.47 11.51
CA MET A 42 -7.57 12.62 12.00
C MET A 42 -7.34 12.09 13.43
N ASN A 43 -6.16 12.31 14.03
CA ASN A 43 -5.75 11.66 15.28
C ASN A 43 -5.94 10.14 15.23
N TRP A 44 -5.54 9.52 14.13
CA TRP A 44 -5.82 8.11 13.87
C TRP A 44 -5.32 7.20 14.99
N LYS A 45 -6.21 6.36 15.53
CA LYS A 45 -5.86 5.29 16.46
C LYS A 45 -5.04 4.24 15.72
N ALA A 46 -3.75 4.15 15.99
CA ALA A 46 -2.85 3.20 15.34
C ALA A 46 -2.87 1.79 15.97
N VAL A 47 -3.27 1.67 17.23
CA VAL A 47 -3.23 0.41 17.98
C VAL A 47 -4.51 -0.39 17.75
N VAL A 48 -4.36 -1.68 17.41
CA VAL A 48 -5.48 -2.63 17.35
C VAL A 48 -5.80 -3.12 18.76
N ASP A 49 -7.06 -3.08 19.16
CA ASP A 49 -7.53 -3.65 20.43
C ASP A 49 -8.97 -4.18 20.32
N ALA A 50 -9.51 -4.71 21.43
CA ALA A 50 -10.84 -5.29 21.46
C ALA A 50 -11.97 -4.29 21.11
N ALA A 51 -11.75 -2.98 21.29
CA ALA A 51 -12.76 -1.98 20.99
C ALA A 51 -13.00 -1.84 19.47
N ASP A 52 -12.05 -2.29 18.64
CA ASP A 52 -12.20 -2.30 17.17
C ASP A 52 -13.24 -3.32 16.68
N PHE A 53 -13.62 -4.30 17.52
CA PHE A 53 -14.46 -5.45 17.12
C PHE A 53 -15.84 -5.47 17.79
N GLY A 54 -16.20 -4.39 18.51
CA GLY A 54 -17.51 -4.24 19.15
C GLY A 54 -17.65 -4.99 20.49
N PRO A 55 -18.86 -4.98 21.09
CA PRO A 55 -19.09 -5.49 22.44
C PRO A 55 -18.92 -7.01 22.57
N GLU A 56 -19.06 -7.74 21.47
CA GLU A 56 -18.94 -9.21 21.40
C GLU A 56 -17.49 -9.70 21.19
N ALA A 57 -16.51 -8.80 21.30
CA ALA A 57 -15.10 -9.18 21.22
C ALA A 57 -14.74 -10.21 22.30
N SER A 58 -14.09 -11.28 21.89
CA SER A 58 -13.80 -12.42 22.74
C SER A 58 -12.75 -12.11 23.82
N ARG A 59 -12.78 -12.89 24.91
CA ARG A 59 -11.80 -12.82 26.00
C ARG A 59 -11.32 -14.25 26.32
N PRO A 60 -10.04 -14.59 26.06
CA PRO A 60 -8.99 -13.75 25.48
C PRO A 60 -9.26 -13.36 24.02
N LEU A 61 -8.79 -12.17 23.62
CA LEU A 61 -8.98 -11.62 22.28
C LEU A 61 -8.28 -12.48 21.23
N LYS A 62 -8.98 -12.82 20.15
CA LYS A 62 -8.46 -13.53 18.98
C LYS A 62 -8.61 -12.63 17.76
N VAL A 63 -7.70 -11.66 17.62
CA VAL A 63 -7.75 -10.55 16.65
C VAL A 63 -8.33 -10.95 15.29
N ALA A 64 -7.80 -11.98 14.64
CA ALA A 64 -8.30 -12.41 13.33
C ALA A 64 -9.78 -12.87 13.38
N LEU A 65 -10.13 -13.77 14.31
CA LEU A 65 -11.49 -14.31 14.41
C LEU A 65 -12.50 -13.25 14.87
N ASP A 66 -12.11 -12.37 15.80
CA ASP A 66 -12.91 -11.23 16.24
C ASP A 66 -13.12 -10.22 15.10
N SER A 67 -12.06 -9.91 14.34
CA SER A 67 -12.11 -9.06 13.15
C SER A 67 -13.09 -9.60 12.11
N GLY A 68 -13.04 -10.90 11.81
CA GLY A 68 -13.96 -11.54 10.86
C GLY A 68 -15.41 -11.50 11.33
N ARG A 69 -15.66 -11.84 12.61
CA ARG A 69 -17.01 -11.73 13.18
C ARG A 69 -17.55 -10.31 13.13
N ALA A 70 -16.73 -9.33 13.52
CA ALA A 70 -17.12 -7.93 13.54
C ALA A 70 -17.38 -7.38 12.14
N PHE A 71 -16.65 -7.84 11.13
CA PHE A 71 -16.94 -7.54 9.72
C PHE A 71 -18.29 -8.13 9.32
N ASP A 72 -18.53 -9.42 9.57
CA ASP A 72 -19.77 -10.12 9.19
C ASP A 72 -21.01 -9.53 9.89
N SER A 73 -20.87 -9.07 11.15
CA SER A 73 -21.95 -8.47 11.92
C SER A 73 -22.06 -6.94 11.77
N GLY A 74 -21.16 -6.29 11.02
CA GLY A 74 -21.15 -4.84 10.84
C GLY A 74 -20.86 -4.05 12.13
N THR A 75 -20.05 -4.60 13.03
CA THR A 75 -19.72 -4.01 14.33
C THR A 75 -18.28 -3.49 14.44
N LEU A 76 -17.55 -3.40 13.32
CA LEU A 76 -16.29 -2.66 13.25
C LEU A 76 -16.53 -1.19 13.65
N THR A 77 -15.50 -0.54 14.19
CA THR A 77 -15.60 0.88 14.55
C THR A 77 -15.84 1.76 13.32
N SER A 78 -16.54 2.88 13.52
CA SER A 78 -16.96 3.75 12.41
C SER A 78 -15.78 4.31 11.62
N ASP A 79 -14.67 4.63 12.29
CA ASP A 79 -13.45 5.10 11.64
C ASP A 79 -12.84 4.05 10.70
N VAL A 80 -12.89 2.77 11.06
CA VAL A 80 -12.47 1.65 10.18
C VAL A 80 -13.43 1.51 8.99
N LEU A 81 -14.74 1.53 9.24
CA LEU A 81 -15.76 1.41 8.19
C LEU A 81 -15.66 2.56 7.17
N ASP A 82 -15.41 3.79 7.63
CA ASP A 82 -15.25 4.96 6.76
C ASP A 82 -14.03 4.82 5.85
N GLU A 83 -12.90 4.31 6.36
CA GLU A 83 -11.70 4.07 5.55
C GLU A 83 -11.89 2.92 4.55
N GLN A 84 -12.59 1.85 4.94
CA GLN A 84 -12.98 0.77 4.02
C GLN A 84 -13.89 1.29 2.89
N ALA A 85 -14.85 2.15 3.22
CA ALA A 85 -15.73 2.77 2.23
C ALA A 85 -14.95 3.67 1.25
N LYS A 86 -13.95 4.42 1.73
CA LYS A 86 -13.06 5.21 0.87
C LYS A 86 -12.26 4.31 -0.09
N LEU A 87 -11.72 3.19 0.41
CA LEU A 87 -11.00 2.21 -0.43
C LEU A 87 -11.91 1.60 -1.50
N LEU A 88 -13.12 1.21 -1.13
CA LEU A 88 -14.10 0.65 -2.07
C LEU A 88 -14.56 1.67 -3.11
N CYS A 89 -14.59 2.95 -2.78
CA CYS A 89 -14.99 4.02 -3.70
C CYS A 89 -13.86 4.47 -4.65
N ALA A 90 -12.59 4.33 -4.23
CA ALA A 90 -11.44 4.80 -4.98
C ALA A 90 -11.11 3.88 -6.17
N ASP A 91 -10.73 4.49 -7.29
CA ASP A 91 -10.11 3.80 -8.43
C ASP A 91 -8.58 3.72 -8.25
N THR A 92 -8.00 4.77 -7.67
CA THR A 92 -6.55 4.88 -7.39
C THR A 92 -6.30 5.29 -5.95
N ILE A 93 -5.31 4.68 -5.31
CA ILE A 93 -4.90 4.95 -3.93
C ILE A 93 -3.44 5.42 -3.93
N ILE A 94 -3.15 6.57 -3.34
CA ILE A 94 -1.79 7.09 -3.18
C ILE A 94 -1.43 7.07 -1.71
N PHE A 95 -0.31 6.46 -1.36
CA PHE A 95 0.25 6.50 -0.02
C PHE A 95 1.42 7.49 0.00
N GLN A 96 1.29 8.60 0.72
CA GLN A 96 2.34 9.61 0.88
C GLN A 96 2.94 9.51 2.29
N PHE A 97 4.21 9.13 2.40
CA PHE A 97 4.88 9.02 3.69
C PHE A 97 6.41 9.11 3.61
N PRO A 98 7.08 9.52 4.70
CA PRO A 98 8.51 9.34 4.85
C PRO A 98 8.86 7.89 5.20
N LEU A 99 9.94 7.36 4.62
CA LEU A 99 10.46 6.04 4.98
C LEU A 99 11.14 6.13 6.35
N TRP A 100 10.45 5.66 7.39
CA TRP A 100 10.97 5.64 8.76
C TRP A 100 11.37 4.22 9.12
N TRP A 101 12.63 4.05 9.52
CA TRP A 101 13.21 2.74 9.85
C TRP A 101 12.97 1.70 8.74
N TYR A 102 13.18 2.11 7.49
CA TYR A 102 13.03 1.26 6.29
C TYR A 102 11.61 0.69 6.08
N THR A 103 10.60 1.37 6.63
CA THR A 103 9.19 1.02 6.42
C THR A 103 8.28 2.25 6.55
N MET A 104 6.97 2.03 6.53
CA MET A 104 5.95 3.04 6.73
C MET A 104 5.94 3.57 8.18
N PRO A 105 5.55 4.84 8.43
CA PRO A 105 5.33 5.36 9.78
C PRO A 105 4.34 4.49 10.57
N ALA A 106 4.55 4.38 11.89
CA ALA A 106 3.72 3.54 12.75
C ALA A 106 2.21 3.85 12.65
N ILE A 107 1.83 5.12 12.46
CA ILE A 107 0.42 5.51 12.29
C ILE A 107 -0.18 4.95 10.99
N LEU A 108 0.61 4.89 9.92
CA LEU A 108 0.20 4.30 8.64
C LEU A 108 0.14 2.78 8.73
N LYS A 109 1.11 2.16 9.41
CA LYS A 109 1.04 0.72 9.68
C LYS A 109 -0.19 0.35 10.53
N GLY A 110 -0.52 1.16 11.52
CA GLY A 110 -1.73 1.00 12.33
C GLY A 110 -3.02 1.22 11.54
N TRP A 111 -3.01 2.12 10.55
CA TRP A 111 -4.11 2.25 9.60
C TRP A 111 -4.29 0.96 8.78
N VAL A 112 -3.20 0.39 8.26
CA VAL A 112 -3.26 -0.92 7.58
C VAL A 112 -3.82 -1.99 8.53
N ASP A 113 -3.28 -2.10 9.75
CA ASP A 113 -3.66 -3.17 10.68
C ASP A 113 -5.13 -3.14 11.11
N ARG A 114 -5.73 -1.95 11.21
CA ARG A 114 -7.13 -1.79 11.61
C ARG A 114 -8.09 -1.82 10.42
N VAL A 115 -7.70 -1.29 9.25
CA VAL A 115 -8.56 -1.20 8.07
C VAL A 115 -8.57 -2.49 7.26
N PHE A 116 -7.45 -3.22 7.20
CA PHE A 116 -7.33 -4.45 6.41
C PHE A 116 -7.79 -5.66 7.22
N THR A 117 -9.08 -5.68 7.56
CA THR A 117 -9.71 -6.68 8.41
C THR A 117 -9.82 -8.06 7.76
N TYR A 118 -9.98 -9.11 8.56
CA TYR A 118 -10.38 -10.44 8.06
C TYR A 118 -11.77 -10.29 7.41
N ARG A 119 -11.95 -10.92 6.25
CA ARG A 119 -13.14 -10.93 5.38
C ARG A 119 -13.28 -9.68 4.53
N PHE A 120 -12.43 -8.68 4.75
CA PHE A 120 -12.26 -7.54 3.87
C PHE A 120 -10.99 -7.67 3.02
N ALA A 121 -9.80 -7.61 3.62
CA ALA A 121 -8.53 -7.58 2.89
C ALA A 121 -7.80 -8.93 2.86
N TYR A 122 -8.09 -9.82 3.82
CA TYR A 122 -7.53 -11.18 3.85
C TYR A 122 -8.55 -12.19 4.38
N GLY A 123 -8.28 -13.48 4.17
CA GLY A 123 -9.20 -14.56 4.53
C GLY A 123 -10.50 -14.56 3.71
N VAL A 124 -10.41 -14.03 2.49
CA VAL A 124 -11.47 -14.05 1.47
C VAL A 124 -11.24 -15.23 0.53
N GLY A 125 -12.31 -15.75 -0.07
CA GLY A 125 -12.25 -16.87 -1.00
C GLY A 125 -12.13 -18.25 -0.35
N GLU A 126 -12.10 -19.27 -1.20
CA GLU A 126 -12.02 -20.67 -0.80
C GLU A 126 -10.58 -21.17 -0.65
N HIS A 127 -10.42 -22.31 0.04
CA HIS A 127 -9.19 -23.09 0.07
C HIS A 127 -9.51 -24.48 -0.49
N SER A 128 -8.85 -24.85 -1.58
CA SER A 128 -9.00 -26.09 -2.34
C SER A 128 -7.66 -26.53 -2.91
N ASP A 129 -7.63 -27.68 -3.58
CA ASP A 129 -6.40 -28.19 -4.23
C ASP A 129 -5.89 -27.27 -5.35
N THR A 130 -6.73 -26.35 -5.84
CA THR A 130 -6.41 -25.43 -6.95
C THR A 130 -6.47 -23.96 -6.56
N LYS A 131 -6.86 -23.61 -5.32
CA LYS A 131 -6.93 -22.23 -4.83
C LYS A 131 -6.61 -22.14 -3.36
N TYR A 132 -5.86 -21.12 -2.94
CA TYR A 132 -5.54 -20.91 -1.52
C TYR A 132 -5.86 -19.48 -1.07
N GLY A 133 -7.16 -19.20 -0.94
CA GLY A 133 -7.71 -17.87 -0.71
C GLY A 133 -7.62 -16.98 -1.95
N GLU A 134 -8.49 -15.97 -2.02
CA GLU A 134 -8.45 -14.93 -3.04
C GLU A 134 -7.47 -13.83 -2.59
N ARG A 135 -6.23 -13.95 -3.05
CA ARG A 135 -5.14 -13.04 -2.70
C ARG A 135 -4.04 -13.02 -3.77
N TYR A 136 -3.16 -12.02 -3.68
CA TYR A 136 -2.04 -11.79 -4.60
C TYR A 136 -2.52 -11.70 -6.06
N GLY A 137 -3.12 -10.56 -6.39
CA GLY A 137 -3.77 -10.32 -7.69
C GLY A 137 -5.21 -10.84 -7.78
N GLU A 138 -5.81 -11.20 -6.64
CA GLU A 138 -7.23 -11.44 -6.41
C GLU A 138 -7.62 -10.83 -5.06
N GLY A 139 -8.92 -10.66 -4.80
CA GLY A 139 -9.44 -10.16 -3.52
C GLY A 139 -10.32 -8.93 -3.68
N THR A 140 -10.85 -8.45 -2.55
CA THR A 140 -11.85 -7.38 -2.47
C THR A 140 -11.42 -6.07 -3.13
N LEU A 141 -10.12 -5.79 -3.15
CA LEU A 141 -9.57 -4.54 -3.70
C LEU A 141 -9.06 -4.70 -5.14
N ALA A 142 -9.34 -5.83 -5.80
CA ALA A 142 -9.05 -6.03 -7.22
C ALA A 142 -9.69 -4.94 -8.10
N GLY A 143 -9.01 -4.60 -9.21
CA GLY A 143 -9.40 -3.55 -10.14
C GLY A 143 -9.03 -2.13 -9.71
N ARG A 144 -8.43 -1.96 -8.53
CA ARG A 144 -7.91 -0.68 -8.04
C ARG A 144 -6.41 -0.60 -8.27
N ARG A 145 -5.90 0.63 -8.37
CA ARG A 145 -4.46 0.91 -8.50
C ARG A 145 -3.90 1.52 -7.24
N ALA A 146 -2.64 1.26 -6.93
CA ALA A 146 -1.94 1.96 -5.85
C ALA A 146 -0.54 2.43 -6.21
N LEU A 147 -0.18 3.61 -5.70
CA LEU A 147 1.14 4.21 -5.83
C LEU A 147 1.69 4.55 -4.44
N LEU A 148 2.93 4.13 -4.17
CA LEU A 148 3.69 4.63 -3.03
C LEU A 148 4.46 5.87 -3.45
N SER A 149 4.26 6.99 -2.76
CA SER A 149 5.07 8.20 -2.83
C SER A 149 5.87 8.32 -1.54
N VAL A 150 7.18 8.07 -1.63
CA VAL A 150 8.05 7.84 -0.48
C VAL A 150 9.19 8.85 -0.47
N THR A 151 9.38 9.55 0.64
CA THR A 151 10.59 10.38 0.83
C THR A 151 11.61 9.62 1.68
N VAL A 152 12.88 9.60 1.27
CA VAL A 152 13.97 8.95 2.00
C VAL A 152 15.11 9.94 2.26
N GLY A 153 15.77 9.81 3.42
CA GLY A 153 16.87 10.71 3.80
C GLY A 153 18.17 10.45 3.06
N GLY A 154 18.47 9.18 2.73
CA GLY A 154 19.69 8.81 2.01
C GLY A 154 19.65 9.17 0.52
N PRO A 155 20.81 9.38 -0.12
CA PRO A 155 20.90 9.50 -1.57
C PRO A 155 20.59 8.16 -2.27
N GLU A 156 20.18 8.24 -3.54
CA GLU A 156 19.79 7.09 -4.37
C GLU A 156 20.83 5.97 -4.40
N SER A 157 22.11 6.31 -4.49
CA SER A 157 23.21 5.34 -4.54
C SER A 157 23.28 4.40 -3.34
N HIS A 158 22.72 4.79 -2.18
CA HIS A 158 22.67 3.94 -0.99
C HIS A 158 21.62 2.83 -1.11
N TYR A 159 20.66 2.97 -2.03
CA TYR A 159 19.54 2.06 -2.24
C TYR A 159 19.62 1.30 -3.57
N GLY A 160 20.80 1.25 -4.20
CA GLY A 160 21.04 0.41 -5.37
C GLY A 160 21.40 -1.04 -5.00
N ALA A 161 21.59 -1.89 -6.00
CA ALA A 161 21.97 -3.31 -5.85
C ALA A 161 23.21 -3.58 -4.98
N ARG A 162 24.10 -2.59 -4.83
CA ARG A 162 25.31 -2.65 -4.00
C ARG A 162 25.32 -1.61 -2.88
N GLY A 163 24.21 -0.88 -2.72
CA GLY A 163 24.04 0.11 -1.68
C GLY A 163 23.85 -0.56 -0.32
N ILE A 164 24.40 0.03 0.73
CA ILE A 164 24.39 -0.58 2.07
C ILE A 164 22.99 -0.69 2.68
N ASN A 165 22.04 0.13 2.22
CA ASN A 165 20.65 0.08 2.68
C ASN A 165 19.85 -1.04 1.99
N GLY A 166 20.39 -1.63 0.91
CA GLY A 166 19.71 -2.57 0.04
C GLY A 166 18.85 -1.89 -1.04
N PRO A 167 18.48 -2.62 -2.10
CA PRO A 167 17.62 -2.12 -3.17
C PRO A 167 16.31 -1.52 -2.65
N ILE A 168 15.93 -0.34 -3.13
CA ILE A 168 14.68 0.31 -2.69
C ILE A 168 13.45 -0.57 -2.93
N ASP A 169 13.41 -1.29 -4.05
CA ASP A 169 12.29 -2.18 -4.40
C ASP A 169 12.19 -3.36 -3.43
N ASP A 170 13.32 -3.87 -2.93
CA ASP A 170 13.34 -4.94 -1.93
C ASP A 170 12.83 -4.44 -0.57
N LEU A 171 13.17 -3.20 -0.20
CA LEU A 171 12.66 -2.57 1.02
C LEU A 171 11.15 -2.29 0.95
N LEU A 172 10.65 -1.97 -0.24
CA LEU A 172 9.23 -1.70 -0.47
C LEU A 172 8.41 -2.97 -0.79
N PHE A 173 9.05 -4.10 -1.09
CA PHE A 173 8.38 -5.37 -1.41
C PHE A 173 7.37 -5.81 -0.35
N PRO A 174 7.66 -5.77 0.98
CA PRO A 174 6.65 -6.13 1.99
C PRO A 174 5.39 -5.27 1.95
N ILE A 175 5.51 -4.02 1.49
CA ILE A 175 4.38 -3.09 1.35
C ILE A 175 3.67 -3.35 0.02
N GLN A 176 4.40 -3.29 -1.09
CA GLN A 176 3.84 -3.43 -2.43
C GLN A 176 3.25 -4.82 -2.67
N HIS A 177 4.03 -5.88 -2.43
CA HIS A 177 3.56 -7.25 -2.62
C HIS A 177 2.68 -7.73 -1.44
N GLY A 178 3.17 -7.54 -0.21
CA GLY A 178 2.55 -8.12 0.99
C GLY A 178 1.30 -7.41 1.50
N ILE A 179 1.20 -6.08 1.31
CA ILE A 179 0.07 -5.29 1.78
C ILE A 179 -0.85 -4.90 0.64
N LEU A 180 -0.33 -4.41 -0.49
CA LEU A 180 -1.17 -3.86 -1.57
C LEU A 180 -1.61 -4.90 -2.58
N TYR A 181 -0.68 -5.67 -3.14
CA TYR A 181 -1.00 -6.70 -4.13
C TYR A 181 -1.79 -7.87 -3.52
N TYR A 182 -1.57 -8.14 -2.23
CA TYR A 182 -2.25 -9.20 -1.47
C TYR A 182 -3.78 -9.13 -1.59
N PRO A 183 -4.49 -8.03 -1.27
CA PRO A 183 -5.94 -7.90 -1.45
C PRO A 183 -6.38 -7.63 -2.90
N GLY A 184 -5.46 -7.70 -3.87
CA GLY A 184 -5.75 -7.65 -5.30
C GLY A 184 -5.43 -6.33 -6.02
N ILE A 185 -4.85 -5.34 -5.33
CA ILE A 185 -4.56 -4.03 -5.93
C ILE A 185 -3.47 -4.16 -7.00
N GLU A 186 -3.65 -3.49 -8.14
CA GLU A 186 -2.62 -3.29 -9.16
C GLU A 186 -1.60 -2.25 -8.67
N VAL A 187 -0.41 -2.70 -8.32
CA VAL A 187 0.61 -1.82 -7.71
C VAL A 187 1.44 -1.17 -8.79
N LEU A 188 1.45 0.15 -8.83
CA LEU A 188 2.28 0.93 -9.75
C LEU A 188 3.72 1.05 -9.19
N PRO A 189 4.74 1.22 -10.06
CA PRO A 189 6.11 1.53 -9.62
C PRO A 189 6.11 2.70 -8.63
N PRO A 190 6.93 2.71 -7.57
CA PRO A 190 6.89 3.77 -6.57
C PRO A 190 7.45 5.08 -7.12
N PHE A 191 7.04 6.20 -6.54
CA PHE A 191 7.77 7.47 -6.65
C PHE A 191 8.62 7.63 -5.40
N VAL A 192 9.94 7.67 -5.57
CA VAL A 192 10.88 7.77 -4.44
C VAL A 192 11.67 9.07 -4.57
N LEU A 193 11.56 9.91 -3.55
CA LEU A 193 12.33 11.14 -3.43
C LEU A 193 13.51 10.90 -2.48
N TYR A 194 14.72 10.86 -3.05
CA TYR A 194 15.97 10.69 -2.32
C TYR A 194 16.50 12.01 -1.76
N SER A 195 17.40 11.92 -0.78
CA SER A 195 18.04 13.07 -0.13
C SER A 195 17.05 14.10 0.41
N ALA A 196 15.89 13.63 0.90
CA ALA A 196 14.77 14.49 1.30
C ALA A 196 15.14 15.52 2.38
N ASP A 197 16.06 15.18 3.30
CA ASP A 197 16.52 16.06 4.38
C ASP A 197 17.41 17.22 3.89
N ARG A 198 17.83 17.20 2.63
CA ARG A 198 18.70 18.21 2.01
C ARG A 198 18.01 18.98 0.89
N MET A 199 16.70 18.76 0.70
CA MET A 199 15.91 19.37 -0.37
C MET A 199 15.91 20.90 -0.24
N THR A 200 16.36 21.59 -1.27
CA THR A 200 16.26 23.06 -1.36
C THR A 200 15.04 23.48 -2.17
N GLY A 201 14.69 24.77 -2.11
CA GLY A 201 13.60 25.32 -2.92
C GLY A 201 13.88 25.27 -4.43
N GLU A 202 15.15 25.36 -4.84
CA GLU A 202 15.55 25.25 -6.25
C GLU A 202 15.39 23.81 -6.74
N ASP A 203 15.84 22.83 -5.94
CA ASP A 203 15.72 21.40 -6.27
C ASP A 203 14.24 20.95 -6.33
N TYR A 204 13.40 21.54 -5.47
CA TYR A 204 11.99 21.17 -5.38
C TYR A 204 11.21 21.41 -6.69
N ALA A 205 11.62 22.39 -7.51
CA ALA A 205 10.93 22.69 -8.76
C ALA A 205 10.96 21.51 -9.75
N ASP A 206 12.07 20.78 -9.83
CA ASP A 206 12.18 19.62 -10.71
C ASP A 206 11.51 18.39 -10.11
N VAL A 207 11.55 18.24 -8.78
CA VAL A 207 10.77 17.23 -8.05
C VAL A 207 9.28 17.41 -8.28
N ALA A 208 8.79 18.65 -8.21
CA ALA A 208 7.38 18.97 -8.44
C ALA A 208 6.94 18.57 -9.86
N LYS A 209 7.72 18.92 -10.89
CA LYS A 209 7.42 18.50 -12.28
C LYS A 209 7.41 16.98 -12.44
N ALA A 210 8.38 16.28 -11.85
CA ALA A 210 8.44 14.82 -11.91
C ALA A 210 7.24 14.18 -11.21
N TRP A 211 6.83 14.74 -10.07
CA TRP A 211 5.66 14.28 -9.32
C TRP A 211 4.36 14.54 -10.06
N GLU A 212 4.17 15.74 -10.62
CA GLU A 212 3.03 16.07 -11.49
C GLU A 212 2.92 15.10 -12.66
N GLN A 213 4.02 14.86 -13.38
CA GLN A 213 4.02 13.94 -14.51
C GLN A 213 3.66 12.51 -14.08
N ARG A 214 4.13 12.09 -12.91
CA ARG A 214 3.80 10.77 -12.35
C ARG A 214 2.33 10.63 -12.00
N LEU A 215 1.69 11.70 -11.52
CA LEU A 215 0.26 11.77 -11.21
C LEU A 215 -0.60 11.78 -12.46
N LEU A 216 -0.19 12.51 -13.49
CA LEU A 216 -0.92 12.60 -14.77
C LEU A 216 -0.86 11.31 -15.60
N THR A 217 0.01 10.36 -15.24
CA THR A 217 0.19 9.08 -15.93
C THR A 217 -0.28 7.87 -15.10
N LEU A 218 -1.02 8.07 -14.00
CA LEU A 218 -1.50 6.97 -13.15
C LEU A 218 -2.31 5.90 -13.90
N GLU A 219 -3.11 6.31 -14.88
CA GLU A 219 -3.97 5.43 -15.68
C GLU A 219 -3.20 4.65 -16.75
N SER A 220 -2.20 5.28 -17.36
CA SER A 220 -1.44 4.69 -18.46
C SER A 220 -0.17 3.95 -18.01
N THR A 221 0.27 4.16 -16.77
CA THR A 221 1.45 3.49 -16.24
C THR A 221 1.15 2.01 -16.02
N GLU A 222 1.98 1.14 -16.61
CA GLU A 222 1.92 -0.30 -16.37
C GLU A 222 2.22 -0.62 -14.89
N PRO A 223 1.38 -1.43 -14.22
CA PRO A 223 1.68 -1.93 -12.89
C PRO A 223 2.94 -2.80 -12.86
N ILE A 224 3.52 -2.95 -11.67
CA ILE A 224 4.54 -3.98 -11.40
C ILE A 224 3.92 -5.34 -11.70
N ALA A 225 4.57 -6.10 -12.58
CA ALA A 225 4.07 -7.38 -13.07
C ALA A 225 4.25 -8.52 -12.04
N PHE A 226 3.68 -8.37 -10.84
CA PHE A 226 3.68 -9.43 -9.83
C PHE A 226 2.95 -10.67 -10.34
N ARG A 227 3.45 -11.85 -9.97
CA ARG A 227 2.82 -13.14 -10.31
C ARG A 227 1.58 -13.36 -9.45
N ARG A 228 0.50 -13.80 -10.08
CA ARG A 228 -0.74 -14.14 -9.37
C ARG A 228 -0.63 -15.52 -8.73
N GLN A 229 -1.10 -15.67 -7.50
CA GLN A 229 -0.96 -16.92 -6.74
C GLN A 229 -1.68 -18.10 -7.42
N ASN A 230 -2.98 -17.95 -7.69
CA ASN A 230 -3.84 -19.08 -8.08
C ASN A 230 -3.92 -19.35 -9.60
N PHE A 231 -2.94 -18.86 -10.39
CA PHE A 231 -2.99 -18.89 -11.86
C PHE A 231 -1.84 -19.68 -12.49
N GLY A 232 -1.37 -20.71 -11.79
CA GLY A 232 -0.42 -21.70 -12.32
C GLY A 232 1.05 -21.27 -12.33
N ASP A 233 1.40 -20.13 -11.73
CA ASP A 233 2.81 -19.82 -11.46
C ASP A 233 3.30 -20.50 -10.16
N TYR A 234 2.39 -20.80 -9.22
CA TYR A 234 2.72 -21.40 -7.94
C TYR A 234 2.04 -22.75 -7.76
N GLU A 235 2.76 -23.69 -7.16
CA GLU A 235 2.20 -24.93 -6.64
C GLU A 235 1.19 -24.66 -5.51
N ILE A 236 0.11 -25.42 -5.44
CA ILE A 236 -0.88 -25.33 -4.36
C ILE A 236 -0.96 -26.71 -3.68
N PRO A 237 -0.85 -26.79 -2.34
CA PRO A 237 -0.89 -25.71 -1.35
C PRO A 237 0.49 -25.23 -0.83
N SER A 238 1.62 -25.71 -1.38
CA SER A 238 2.96 -25.31 -0.90
C SER A 238 3.25 -23.82 -1.14
N LEU A 239 2.62 -23.24 -2.17
CA LEU A 239 2.82 -21.85 -2.63
C LEU A 239 4.26 -21.56 -3.05
N HIS A 240 4.98 -22.61 -3.48
CA HIS A 240 6.29 -22.47 -4.09
C HIS A 240 6.14 -22.10 -5.57
N LEU A 241 7.02 -21.23 -6.06
CA LEU A 241 7.08 -20.94 -7.50
C LEU A 241 7.43 -22.24 -8.23
N GLU A 242 6.70 -22.58 -9.29
CA GLU A 242 6.99 -23.77 -10.08
C GLU A 242 8.42 -23.69 -10.65
N GLU A 243 9.15 -24.81 -10.58
CA GLU A 243 10.50 -24.93 -11.14
C GLU A 243 10.50 -24.60 -12.64
N GLY A 244 11.48 -23.81 -13.08
CA GLY A 244 11.62 -23.35 -14.47
C GLY A 244 10.89 -22.05 -14.76
N ARG A 245 10.17 -21.46 -13.79
CA ARG A 245 9.56 -20.13 -13.93
C ARG A 245 10.44 -19.00 -13.40
N GLU A 246 11.61 -19.30 -12.86
CA GLU A 246 12.56 -18.32 -12.33
C GLU A 246 13.08 -17.41 -13.45
N PRO A 247 12.92 -16.09 -13.34
CA PRO A 247 13.57 -15.18 -14.28
C PRO A 247 15.09 -15.30 -14.19
N ALA A 248 15.77 -15.36 -15.34
CA ALA A 248 17.22 -15.51 -15.38
C ALA A 248 17.93 -14.42 -14.55
N GLY A 249 18.80 -14.85 -13.63
CA GLY A 249 19.57 -13.94 -12.78
C GLY A 249 18.80 -13.28 -11.63
N ARG A 250 17.53 -13.63 -11.41
CA ARG A 250 16.74 -13.15 -10.25
C ARG A 250 16.66 -14.23 -9.16
N THR A 251 16.70 -13.79 -7.91
CA THR A 251 16.51 -14.62 -6.71
C THR A 251 15.68 -13.85 -5.68
N GLY A 252 15.24 -14.51 -4.61
CA GLY A 252 14.48 -13.85 -3.54
C GLY A 252 13.22 -13.15 -4.06
N PHE A 253 13.02 -11.89 -3.66
CA PHE A 253 11.85 -11.09 -4.06
C PHE A 253 11.70 -10.93 -5.59
N GLY A 254 12.81 -10.89 -6.32
CA GLY A 254 12.81 -10.75 -7.78
C GLY A 254 12.13 -11.91 -8.52
N LEU A 255 11.96 -13.08 -7.87
CA LEU A 255 11.26 -14.23 -8.46
C LEU A 255 9.75 -13.97 -8.65
N HIS A 256 9.18 -13.09 -7.83
CA HIS A 256 7.73 -12.82 -7.79
C HIS A 256 7.29 -11.76 -8.81
N VAL A 257 8.21 -11.23 -9.61
CA VAL A 257 7.94 -10.28 -10.69
C VAL A 257 8.22 -10.97 -12.02
N ARG A 258 7.25 -10.94 -12.94
CA ARG A 258 7.41 -11.46 -14.30
C ARG A 258 8.51 -10.70 -15.06
N GLY A 259 9.19 -11.40 -15.97
CA GLY A 259 10.22 -10.86 -16.85
C GLY A 259 9.64 -10.39 -18.17
#